data_AF-A0A4R1VGR8-F1
#
_entry.id   AF-A0A4R1VGR8-F1
#
_cell.length_a   1.000
_cell.length_b   1.000
_cell.length_c   1.000
_cell.angle_alpha   90.00
_cell.angle_beta   90.00
_cell.angle_gamma   90.00
#
_symmetry.space_group_name_H-M   'P 1'
#
loop_
_entity.id
_entity.type
_entity.pdbx_description
1 polymer ?
#
loop_
_entity_poly.entity_id
_entity_poly.type
_entity_poly.pdbx_seq_one_letter_code
_entity_poly.pdbx_strand_id
1 'polypeptide(L)' 'MIRLRLSTGRTVMFDNFIDLFDYMIEQMTRRGEL' A
#
# COMPACT_ATOMS: atom_id res chain seq x y z
N MET A 1 11.24 -8.09 1.04
CA MET A 1 11.11 -7.06 -0.03
C MET A 1 10.00 -7.43 -1.00
N ILE A 2 8.86 -6.74 -0.92
CA ILE A 2 7.67 -6.90 -1.76
C ILE A 2 7.56 -5.67 -2.67
N ARG A 3 7.28 -5.87 -3.96
CA ARG A 3 7.11 -4.79 -4.93
C ARG A 3 5.65 -4.71 -5.38
N LEU A 4 5.01 -3.57 -5.15
CA LEU A 4 3.65 -3.30 -5.56
C LEU A 4 3.63 -2.31 -6.73
N ARG A 5 3.06 -2.71 -7.87
CA ARG A 5 2.79 -1.81 -8.99
C ARG A 5 1.35 -1.32 -8.90
N LEU A 6 1.18 -0.04 -8.63
CA LEU A 6 -0.12 0.61 -8.57
C LEU A 6 -0.65 0.86 -9.99
N SER A 7 -1.98 0.87 -10.12
CA SER A 7 -2.67 1.21 -11.38
C SER A 7 -2.37 2.63 -11.87
N THR A 8 -1.91 3.51 -10.98
CA THR A 8 -1.42 4.86 -11.29
C THR A 8 -0.05 4.88 -12.00
N GLY A 9 0.57 3.71 -12.22
CA GLY A 9 1.90 3.57 -12.80
C GLY A 9 3.04 3.72 -11.78
N ARG A 10 2.74 4.12 -10.54
CA ARG A 10 3.72 4.17 -9.46
C ARG A 10 4.09 2.77 -8.97
N THR A 11 5.36 2.58 -8.66
CA THR A 11 5.86 1.36 -8.01
C THR A 11 6.31 1.71 -6.61
N VAL A 12 5.82 0.97 -5.61
CA VAL A 12 6.20 1.12 -4.21
C VAL A 12 6.88 -0.17 -3.74
N MET A 13 7.95 -0.03 -2.97
CA MET A 13 8.66 -1.16 -2.37
C MET A 13 8.41 -1.20 -0.87
N PHE A 14 8.21 -2.40 -0.35
CA PHE A 14 7.97 -2.68 1.06
C PHE A 14 8.98 -3.71 1.55
N ASP A 15 9.47 -3.58 2.78
CA ASP A 15 10.47 -4.49 3.30
C ASP A 15 9.81 -5.80 3.75
N ASN A 16 8.62 -5.71 4.36
CA ASN A 16 7.84 -6.85 4.84
C ASN A 16 6.33 -6.72 4.53
N PHE A 17 5.56 -7.74 4.91
CA PHE A 17 4.10 -7.77 4.69
C PHE A 17 3.32 -6.78 5.57
N ILE A 18 3.82 -6.49 6.78
CA ILE A 18 3.18 -5.55 7.72
C ILE A 18 3.22 -4.14 7.12
N ASP A 19 4.36 -3.71 6.57
CA ASP A 19 4.49 -2.40 5.92
C ASP A 19 3.50 -2.22 4.74
N LEU A 20 3.28 -3.29 3.98
CA LEU A 20 2.29 -3.31 2.90
C LEU A 20 0.87 -3.16 3.44
N PHE A 21 0.55 -3.88 4.52
CA PHE A 21 -0.78 -3.87 5.12
C PHE A 21 -1.09 -2.49 5.73
N ASP A 22 -0.16 -1.91 6.48
CA ASP A 22 -0.28 -0.56 7.03
C ASP A 22 -0.51 0.46 5.92
N TYR A 23 0.23 0.36 4.82
CA TYR A 23 0.00 1.23 3.65
C TYR A 23 -1.40 1.07 3.06
N MET A 24 -1.91 -0.15 2.93
CA MET A 24 -3.27 -0.40 2.42
C MET A 24 -4.35 0.18 3.35
N ILE A 25 -4.20 -0.01 4.66
CA ILE A 25 -5.12 0.54 5.68
C ILE A 25 -5.10 2.07 5.66
N GLU A 26 -3.92 2.69 5.53
CA GLU A 26 -3.81 4.14 5.40
C GLU A 26 -4.56 4.65 4.16
N GLN A 27 -4.42 3.97 3.01
CA GLN A 27 -5.13 4.34 1.78
C GLN A 27 -6.66 4.16 1.91
N MET A 28 -7.13 3.10 2.57
CA MET A 28 -8.56 2.86 2.82
C MET A 28 -9.15 3.92 3.77
N THR A 29 -8.43 4.25 4.85
CA THR A 29 -8.82 5.29 5.80
C THR A 29 -8.93 6.65 5.11
N ARG A 30 -7.95 7.01 4.27
CA ARG A 30 -7.97 8.28 3.51
C ARG A 30 -9.14 8.38 2.53
N ARG A 31 -9.69 7.25 2.09
CA ARG A 31 -10.88 7.18 1.22
C ARG A 31 -12.19 7.16 1.99
N GLY A 32 -12.15 7.01 3.31
CA GLY A 32 -13.35 6.83 4.13
C GLY A 32 -14.02 5.46 3.92
N GLU A 33 -13.25 4.45 3.52
CA GLU A 33 -13.73 3.07 3.31
C GLU A 33 -13.64 2.20 4.60
N LEU A 34 -13.33 2.83 5.74
CA LEU A 34 -13.10 2.21 7.05
C LEU A 34 -14.10 2.70 8.10
#